data_AF-A0A916RDJ8-F1
#
_entry.id   AF-A0A916RDJ8-F1
#
_cell.length_a   1.000
_cell.length_b   1.000
_cell.length_c   1.000
_cell.angle_alpha   90.00
_cell.angle_beta   90.00
_cell.angle_gamma   90.00
#
_symmetry.space_group_name_H-M   'P 1'
#
loop_
_entity.id
_entity.type
_entity.pdbx_description
1 polymer ?
#
loop_
_entity_poly.entity_id
_entity_poly.type
_entity_poly.pdbx_seq_one_letter_code
_entity_poly.pdbx_strand_id
1 'polypeptide(L)'
;MSEATKPLIQFQPMGTEPIILKDKAEAKEFLNSEQNCWQWLQSSKEPDADKLHQYVQSQFRALHQGLARNQFSQLEVKFTKTTIPTSRSTLFQFIETVRANDEKLAIAIAGLTWGMAEIKLGHPMTLAALSSLVTFCEGVTPESAAAIRTQLDEVLARYKRSESATRGWAKRLESELDASRQTTSRVVSLGRRYAKHKLRFQRKSDDARIESAIGELNETRRVYMEYMALSAPVSYWQAKAASHRKREGTLKNVAICYALGAGIVVVVALFCLAKFALQAASQEAHTSVLLIYAGIGVVITTIGFWIGRVITRLYLSEAHLAVDAEERATMVQTYLALTNVNQASAEDRTIVLASLFRPTEDGIVKDDGAPDFSAAGVLSRFSTSGGG
;
A
#
# COMPACT_ATOMS: atom_id res chain seq x y z
N MET A 1 33.77 79.45 81.11
CA MET A 1 32.67 80.16 80.44
C MET A 1 33.28 81.08 79.40
N SER A 2 33.38 80.58 78.16
CA SER A 2 33.56 81.42 76.98
C SER A 2 32.23 81.29 76.25
N GLU A 3 31.49 82.39 76.18
CA GLU A 3 30.23 82.51 75.46
C GLU A 3 30.51 82.14 74.00
N ALA A 4 30.24 80.89 73.63
CA ALA A 4 30.37 80.44 72.26
C ALA A 4 29.31 81.17 71.45
N THR A 5 29.74 82.23 70.76
CA THR A 5 28.95 83.02 69.82
C THR A 5 28.25 82.03 68.90
N LYS A 6 26.93 81.88 69.05
CA LYS A 6 26.14 80.95 68.24
C LYS A 6 26.40 81.29 66.77
N PRO A 7 26.86 80.34 65.94
CA PRO A 7 27.18 80.63 64.55
C PRO A 7 25.93 81.13 63.84
N LEU A 8 26.11 82.07 62.91
CA LEU A 8 25.02 82.76 62.23
C LEU A 8 24.28 81.83 61.27
N ILE A 9 25.03 80.94 60.60
CA ILE A 9 24.53 79.90 59.68
C ILE A 9 25.47 78.70 59.76
N GLN A 10 24.93 77.49 59.98
CA GLN A 10 25.67 76.23 59.85
C GLN A 10 24.97 75.28 58.88
N PHE A 11 25.68 74.80 57.85
CA PHE A 11 25.15 73.78 56.94
C PHE A 11 26.24 72.83 56.46
N GLN A 12 25.85 71.61 56.07
CA GLN A 12 26.77 70.60 55.57
C GLN A 12 26.45 70.30 54.10
N PRO A 13 27.31 70.69 53.15
CA PRO A 13 27.18 70.29 51.75
C PRO A 13 27.39 68.78 51.58
N MET A 14 26.86 68.22 50.49
CA MET A 14 27.07 66.80 50.15
C MET A 14 28.57 66.47 50.11
N GLY A 15 28.97 65.53 50.98
CA GLY A 15 30.29 64.90 50.99
C GLY A 15 31.40 65.68 51.69
N THR A 16 31.11 66.75 52.43
CA THR A 16 32.15 67.59 53.07
C THR A 16 31.89 67.97 54.53
N GLU A 17 32.92 68.55 55.16
CA GLU A 17 32.87 69.11 56.52
C GLU A 17 31.83 70.25 56.63
N PRO A 18 31.19 70.41 57.80
CA PRO A 18 30.18 71.44 58.01
C PRO A 18 30.79 72.84 57.86
N ILE A 19 30.17 73.67 57.02
CA ILE A 19 30.55 75.07 56.83
C ILE A 19 29.88 75.89 57.92
N ILE A 20 30.67 76.65 58.68
CA ILE A 20 30.23 77.49 59.80
C ILE A 20 30.53 78.95 59.44
N LEU A 21 29.48 79.77 59.26
CA LEU A 21 29.61 81.20 58.98
C LEU A 21 29.30 81.99 60.26
N LYS A 22 30.24 82.82 60.72
CA LYS A 22 30.19 83.48 62.03
C LYS A 22 29.61 84.89 61.98
N ASP A 23 29.78 85.60 60.87
CA ASP A 23 29.30 86.98 60.69
C ASP A 23 28.56 87.19 59.36
N LYS A 24 27.71 88.23 59.30
CA LYS A 24 26.96 88.62 58.10
C LYS A 24 27.91 89.06 56.97
N ALA A 25 29.06 89.63 57.33
CA ALA A 25 30.12 89.96 56.37
C ALA A 25 30.70 88.69 55.73
N GLU A 26 31.04 87.68 56.53
CA GLU A 26 31.58 86.39 56.09
C GLU A 26 30.57 85.62 55.21
N ALA A 27 29.29 85.62 55.60
CA ALA A 27 28.23 85.00 54.80
C ALA A 27 28.02 85.70 53.46
N LYS A 28 28.17 87.03 53.40
CA LYS A 28 28.07 87.80 52.16
C LYS A 28 29.27 87.55 51.24
N GLU A 29 30.47 87.48 51.81
CA GLU A 29 31.70 87.18 51.06
C GLU A 29 31.67 85.76 50.49
N PHE A 30 31.24 84.79 51.29
CA PHE A 30 31.04 83.40 50.83
C PHE A 30 30.03 83.31 49.68
N LEU A 31 28.86 83.96 49.81
CA LEU A 31 27.86 83.98 48.73
C LEU A 31 28.39 84.61 47.45
N ASN A 32 29.18 85.69 47.56
CA ASN A 32 29.81 86.32 46.41
C ASN A 32 30.84 85.39 45.75
N SER A 33 31.67 84.68 46.54
CA SER A 33 32.64 83.72 45.99
C SER A 33 31.96 82.56 45.29
N GLU A 34 30.87 82.03 45.88
CA GLU A 34 30.09 80.96 45.28
C GLU A 34 29.39 81.42 43.99
N GLN A 35 28.82 82.63 43.97
CA GLN A 35 28.22 83.19 42.77
C GLN A 35 29.26 83.36 41.64
N ASN A 36 30.50 83.74 41.98
CA ASN A 36 31.60 83.86 41.02
C ASN A 36 32.02 82.49 40.44
N CYS A 37 32.01 81.42 41.24
CA CYS A 37 32.30 80.06 40.78
C CYS A 37 31.35 79.56 39.68
N TRP A 38 30.17 80.16 39.54
CA TRP A 38 29.17 79.80 38.52
C TRP A 38 29.05 80.80 37.36
N GLN A 39 29.91 81.82 37.30
CA GLN A 39 29.89 82.80 36.20
C GLN A 39 30.25 82.21 34.84
N TRP A 40 30.98 81.09 34.81
CA TRP A 40 31.35 80.41 33.57
C TRP A 40 30.14 79.94 32.74
N LEU A 41 28.99 79.71 33.38
CA LEU A 41 27.74 79.37 32.67
C LEU A 41 27.26 80.49 31.73
N GLN A 42 27.62 81.75 32.02
CA GLN A 42 27.28 82.90 31.18
C GLN A 42 28.18 83.01 29.95
N SER A 43 29.43 82.58 30.06
CA SER A 43 30.39 82.62 28.95
C SER A 43 30.26 81.45 27.98
N SER A 44 29.42 80.46 28.31
CA SER A 44 29.24 79.28 27.48
C SER A 44 28.37 79.56 26.25
N LYS A 45 28.66 78.89 25.13
CA LYS A 45 27.92 79.05 23.86
C LYS A 45 26.72 78.08 23.73
N GLU A 46 26.44 77.29 24.76
CA GLU A 46 25.41 76.25 24.73
C GLU A 46 24.01 76.80 25.11
N PRO A 47 22.94 76.39 24.40
CA PRO A 47 21.60 76.95 24.58
C PRO A 47 20.97 76.63 25.94
N ASP A 48 21.41 75.56 26.60
CA ASP A 48 20.95 75.18 27.94
C ASP A 48 21.74 75.87 29.06
N ALA A 49 22.91 76.45 28.75
CA ALA A 49 23.74 77.16 29.73
C ALA A 49 23.06 78.44 30.23
N ASP A 50 22.37 79.17 29.36
CA ASP A 50 21.65 80.40 29.71
C ASP A 50 20.53 80.14 30.73
N LYS A 51 19.77 79.04 30.55
CA LYS A 51 18.69 78.66 31.47
C LYS A 51 19.24 78.26 32.84
N LEU A 52 20.33 77.48 32.84
CA LEU A 52 21.01 77.07 34.07
C LEU A 52 21.62 78.27 34.79
N HIS A 53 22.24 79.20 34.05
CA HIS A 53 22.76 80.45 34.60
C HIS A 53 21.65 81.28 35.25
N GLN A 54 20.51 81.49 34.56
CA GLN A 54 19.38 82.24 35.13
C GLN A 54 18.83 81.58 36.40
N TYR A 55 18.75 80.25 36.43
CA TYR A 55 18.33 79.50 37.62
C TYR A 55 19.32 79.71 38.77
N VAL A 56 20.61 79.52 38.54
CA VAL A 56 21.67 79.71 39.54
C VAL A 56 21.64 81.15 40.08
N GLN A 57 21.54 82.15 39.21
CA GLN A 57 21.43 83.55 39.61
C GLN A 57 20.17 83.82 40.43
N SER A 58 19.03 83.22 40.09
CA SER A 58 17.78 83.38 40.86
C SER A 58 17.91 82.83 42.29
N GLN A 59 18.58 81.68 42.46
CA GLN A 59 18.83 81.08 43.77
C GLN A 59 19.78 81.94 44.61
N PHE A 60 20.90 82.41 44.05
CA PHE A 60 21.82 83.30 44.76
C PHE A 60 21.17 84.64 45.13
N ARG A 61 20.34 85.24 44.25
CA ARG A 61 19.56 86.45 44.59
C ARG A 61 18.61 86.21 45.76
N ALA A 62 17.93 85.05 45.79
CA ALA A 62 17.04 84.69 46.90
C ALA A 62 17.80 84.51 48.23
N LEU A 63 19.03 83.98 48.18
CA LEU A 63 19.92 83.85 49.34
C LEU A 63 20.42 85.23 49.82
N HIS A 64 20.87 86.10 48.91
CA HIS A 64 21.25 87.47 49.25
C HIS A 64 20.10 88.28 49.86
N GLN A 65 18.88 88.13 49.34
CA GLN A 65 17.70 88.80 49.87
C GLN A 65 17.32 88.28 51.27
N GLY A 66 17.46 86.98 51.52
CA GLY A 66 17.28 86.40 52.86
C GLY A 66 18.31 86.92 53.87
N LEU A 67 19.57 87.11 53.43
CA LEU A 67 20.64 87.66 54.26
C LEU A 67 20.40 89.15 54.57
N ALA A 68 19.88 89.92 53.61
CA ALA A 68 19.53 91.33 53.81
C ALA A 68 18.38 91.50 54.83
N ARG A 69 17.40 90.60 54.82
CA ARG A 69 16.21 90.61 55.71
C ARG A 69 16.43 89.96 57.09
N ASN A 70 17.67 89.55 57.41
CA ASN A 70 18.05 88.88 58.68
C ASN A 70 17.22 87.59 58.97
N GLN A 71 16.78 86.87 57.94
CA GLN A 71 15.99 85.64 58.07
C GLN A 71 16.88 84.40 58.15
N PHE A 72 17.73 84.30 59.18
CA PHE A 72 18.80 83.30 59.28
C PHE A 72 18.31 81.84 59.36
N SER A 73 17.21 81.57 60.06
CA SER A 73 16.62 80.22 60.12
C SER A 73 16.07 79.75 58.77
N GLN A 74 15.55 80.66 57.95
CA GLN A 74 15.08 80.35 56.60
C GLN A 74 16.24 80.18 55.62
N LEU A 75 17.38 80.83 55.88
CA LEU A 75 18.59 80.66 55.08
C LEU A 75 19.20 79.28 55.28
N GLU A 76 19.32 78.80 56.52
CA GLU A 76 19.83 77.43 56.79
C GLU A 76 18.99 76.38 56.07
N VAL A 77 17.66 76.45 56.18
CA VAL A 77 16.75 75.55 55.46
C VAL A 77 16.89 75.69 53.95
N LYS A 78 17.08 76.91 53.45
CA LYS A 78 17.34 77.13 52.02
C LYS A 78 18.67 76.52 51.61
N PHE A 79 19.77 76.71 52.33
CA PHE A 79 21.07 76.11 52.01
C PHE A 79 21.00 74.57 51.98
N THR A 80 20.26 73.93 52.89
CA THR A 80 20.06 72.48 52.85
C THR A 80 19.17 72.02 51.70
N LYS A 81 18.22 72.85 51.25
CA LYS A 81 17.30 72.55 50.15
C LYS A 81 17.79 73.04 48.77
N THR A 82 18.82 73.89 48.73
CA THR A 82 19.34 74.42 47.47
C THR A 82 20.07 73.28 46.78
N THR A 83 19.62 72.91 45.58
CA THR A 83 20.22 71.82 44.81
C THR A 83 21.56 72.18 44.17
N ILE A 84 22.01 73.43 44.32
CA ILE A 84 23.27 73.92 43.76
C ILE A 84 24.42 73.49 44.67
N PRO A 85 25.38 72.67 44.19
CA PRO A 85 26.52 72.27 44.99
C PRO A 85 27.42 73.48 45.25
N THR A 86 27.86 73.65 46.49
CA THR A 86 28.86 74.66 46.85
C THR A 86 30.22 74.30 46.25
N SER A 87 31.11 75.27 46.08
CA SER A 87 32.50 75.09 45.61
C SER A 87 33.26 73.98 46.34
N ARG A 88 32.93 73.75 47.61
CA ARG A 88 33.53 72.70 48.44
C ARG A 88 32.95 71.30 48.23
N SER A 89 31.82 71.13 47.56
CA SER A 89 31.17 69.82 47.40
C SER A 89 31.93 68.93 46.42
N THR A 90 31.97 67.62 46.69
CA THR A 90 32.57 66.62 45.78
C THR A 90 31.90 66.61 44.39
N LEU A 91 30.60 66.92 44.34
CA LEU A 91 29.86 67.07 43.10
C LEU A 91 30.32 68.30 42.30
N PHE A 92 30.63 69.41 42.97
CA PHE A 92 31.17 70.60 42.31
C PHE A 92 32.55 70.32 41.73
N GLN A 93 33.44 69.70 42.51
CA GLN A 93 34.79 69.32 42.04
C GLN A 93 34.73 68.34 40.86
N PHE A 94 33.77 67.42 40.87
CA PHE A 94 33.52 66.53 39.74
C PHE A 94 33.06 67.30 38.49
N ILE A 95 32.07 68.19 38.63
CA ILE A 95 31.61 69.04 37.52
C ILE A 95 32.76 69.91 36.99
N GLU A 96 33.64 70.41 37.86
CA GLU A 96 34.82 71.18 37.45
C GLU A 96 35.88 70.33 36.74
N THR A 97 36.12 69.11 37.20
CA THR A 97 37.02 68.15 36.55
C THR A 97 36.50 67.75 35.17
N VAL A 98 35.19 67.55 35.05
CA VAL A 98 34.54 67.31 33.76
C VAL A 98 34.62 68.55 32.87
N ARG A 99 34.37 69.75 33.41
CA ARG A 99 34.47 71.02 32.67
C ARG A 99 35.85 71.21 32.05
N ALA A 100 36.92 70.80 32.73
CA ALA A 100 38.28 70.89 32.21
C ALA A 100 38.49 70.06 30.93
N ASN A 101 37.74 68.96 30.75
CA ASN A 101 37.85 68.07 29.60
C ASN A 101 36.78 68.34 28.53
N ASP A 102 35.53 68.56 28.93
CA ASP A 102 34.40 68.82 28.05
C ASP A 102 33.37 69.72 28.74
N GLU A 103 33.32 70.97 28.29
CA GLU A 103 32.39 71.99 28.80
C GLU A 103 30.92 71.59 28.57
N LYS A 104 30.61 70.94 27.44
CA LYS A 104 29.23 70.55 27.08
C LYS A 104 28.72 69.44 27.99
N LEU A 105 29.59 68.48 28.28
CA LEU A 105 29.28 67.37 29.17
C LEU A 105 29.07 67.87 30.62
N ALA A 106 29.87 68.85 31.08
CA ALA A 106 29.69 69.47 32.38
C ALA A 106 28.34 70.18 32.53
N ILE A 107 27.89 70.90 31.49
CA ILE A 107 26.58 71.58 31.45
C ILE A 107 25.45 70.56 31.47
N ALA A 108 25.55 69.46 30.71
CA ALA A 108 24.58 68.38 30.72
C ALA A 108 24.48 67.69 32.09
N ILE A 109 25.62 67.44 32.75
CA ILE A 109 25.65 66.90 34.12
C ILE A 109 25.00 67.87 35.11
N ALA A 110 25.34 69.17 35.07
CA ALA A 110 24.74 70.18 35.94
C ALA A 110 23.22 70.31 35.71
N GLY A 111 22.76 70.21 34.46
CA GLY A 111 21.34 70.20 34.13
C GLY A 111 20.60 68.97 34.67
N LEU A 112 21.22 67.78 34.62
CA LEU A 112 20.65 66.54 35.14
C LEU A 112 20.62 66.51 36.67
N THR A 113 21.67 66.99 37.35
CA THR A 113 21.73 67.04 38.83
C THR A 113 20.71 68.01 39.42
N TRP A 114 20.41 69.12 38.72
CA TRP A 114 19.44 70.10 39.16
C TRP A 114 18.00 69.83 38.69
N GLY A 115 17.77 68.73 37.96
CA GLY A 115 16.45 68.37 37.45
C GLY A 115 15.93 69.32 36.36
N MET A 116 16.83 70.06 35.71
CA MET A 116 16.52 71.07 34.69
C MET A 116 16.68 70.54 33.25
N ALA A 117 17.26 69.36 33.09
CA ALA A 117 17.42 68.67 31.81
C ALA A 117 16.47 67.47 31.68
N GLU A 118 15.77 67.35 30.54
CA GLU A 118 14.96 66.19 30.22
C GLU A 118 15.84 64.97 29.90
N ILE A 119 15.58 63.83 30.56
CA ILE A 119 16.29 62.57 30.27
C ILE A 119 15.78 62.01 28.94
N LYS A 120 16.41 62.42 27.84
CA LYS A 120 16.17 61.86 26.50
C LYS A 120 17.10 60.67 26.28
N LEU A 121 16.60 59.45 26.46
CA LEU A 121 17.35 58.19 26.29
C LEU A 121 17.91 57.96 24.87
N GLY A 122 17.53 58.78 23.88
CA GLY A 122 18.03 58.72 22.50
C GLY A 122 19.14 59.71 22.16
N HIS A 123 19.51 60.63 23.06
CA HIS A 123 20.55 61.64 22.78
C HIS A 123 21.91 61.16 23.33
N PRO A 124 22.99 61.13 22.53
CA PRO A 124 24.27 60.56 22.95
C PRO A 124 24.89 61.32 24.12
N MET A 125 24.69 62.64 24.23
CA MET A 125 25.24 63.43 25.34
C MET A 125 24.48 63.25 26.66
N THR A 126 23.17 62.98 26.64
CA THR A 126 22.41 62.72 27.88
C THR A 126 22.75 61.34 28.44
N LEU A 127 22.96 60.35 27.57
CA LEU A 127 23.47 59.03 27.96
C LEU A 127 24.90 59.13 28.50
N ALA A 128 25.77 59.91 27.84
CA ALA A 128 27.13 60.15 28.34
C ALA A 128 27.10 60.81 29.73
N ALA A 129 26.37 61.92 29.89
CA ALA A 129 26.24 62.62 31.17
C ALA A 129 25.62 61.74 32.28
N LEU A 130 24.60 60.94 31.97
CA LEU A 130 23.98 60.00 32.92
C LEU A 130 24.95 58.87 33.30
N SER A 131 25.67 58.30 32.33
CA SER A 131 26.69 57.29 32.60
C SER A 131 27.83 57.85 33.47
N SER A 132 28.27 59.08 33.21
CA SER A 132 29.30 59.76 33.99
C SER A 132 28.84 60.04 35.43
N LEU A 133 27.58 60.44 35.60
CA LEU A 133 26.98 60.67 36.91
C LEU A 133 26.82 59.36 37.70
N VAL A 134 26.39 58.27 37.04
CA VAL A 134 26.32 56.94 37.65
C VAL A 134 27.72 56.44 38.04
N THR A 135 28.73 56.61 37.18
CA THR A 135 30.11 56.25 37.52
C THR A 135 30.69 57.07 38.68
N PHE A 136 30.28 58.34 38.82
CA PHE A 136 30.64 59.17 39.98
C PHE A 136 29.95 58.67 41.26
N CYS A 137 28.65 58.35 41.20
CA CYS A 137 27.93 57.79 42.35
C CYS A 137 28.48 56.43 42.81
N GLU A 138 28.96 55.61 41.87
CA GLU A 138 29.57 54.30 42.15
C GLU A 138 31.07 54.40 42.52
N GLY A 139 31.65 55.60 42.59
CA GLY A 139 33.04 55.83 43.01
C GLY A 139 34.10 55.31 42.04
N VAL A 140 33.76 55.14 40.77
CA VAL A 140 34.65 54.59 39.73
C VAL A 140 35.77 55.60 39.41
N THR A 141 36.98 55.29 39.86
CA THR A 141 38.19 56.06 39.52
C THR A 141 38.70 55.71 38.13
N PRO A 142 39.52 56.57 37.48
CA PRO A 142 40.06 56.31 36.13
C PRO A 142 40.79 54.97 35.98
N GLU A 143 41.42 54.47 37.05
CA GLU A 143 42.12 53.18 37.07
C GLU A 143 41.15 51.98 37.02
N SER A 144 40.03 52.06 37.72
CA SER A 144 38.99 51.01 37.70
C SER A 144 38.26 50.94 36.35
N ALA A 145 38.11 52.06 35.65
CA ALA A 145 37.51 52.11 34.32
C ALA A 145 38.37 51.38 33.27
N ALA A 146 39.70 51.46 33.36
CA ALA A 146 40.61 50.74 32.48
C ALA A 146 40.50 49.21 32.67
N ALA A 147 40.44 48.75 33.93
CA ALA A 147 40.30 47.34 34.26
C ALA A 147 38.97 46.75 33.75
N ILE A 148 37.86 47.48 33.92
CA ILE A 148 36.53 47.07 33.43
C ILE A 148 36.53 46.96 31.90
N ARG A 149 37.18 47.90 31.21
CA ARG A 149 37.28 47.86 29.74
C ARG A 149 38.01 46.61 29.25
N THR A 150 39.14 46.26 29.88
CA THR A 150 39.89 45.04 29.54
C THR A 150 39.05 43.78 29.75
N GLN A 151 38.28 43.70 30.85
CA GLN A 151 37.37 42.58 31.11
C GLN A 151 36.26 42.49 30.06
N LEU A 152 35.68 43.63 29.67
CA LEU A 152 34.63 43.68 28.66
C LEU A 152 35.15 43.25 27.28
N ASP A 153 36.35 43.70 26.89
CA ASP A 153 37.01 43.29 25.65
C ASP A 153 37.29 41.78 25.65
N GLU A 154 37.70 41.20 26.78
CA GLU A 154 37.91 39.76 26.91
C GLU A 154 36.60 38.97 26.75
N VAL A 155 35.52 39.42 27.41
CA VAL A 155 34.19 38.80 27.28
C VAL A 155 33.69 38.88 25.85
N LEU A 156 33.84 40.03 25.19
CA LEU A 156 33.46 40.22 23.79
C LEU A 156 34.27 39.30 22.87
N ALA A 157 35.57 39.14 23.12
CA ALA A 157 36.41 38.22 22.37
C ALA A 157 36.01 36.75 22.59
N ARG A 158 35.67 36.35 23.82
CA ARG A 158 35.14 35.02 24.14
C ARG A 158 33.82 34.76 23.41
N TYR A 159 32.90 35.73 23.42
CA TYR A 159 31.63 35.64 22.73
C TYR A 159 31.82 35.47 21.21
N LYS A 160 32.66 36.30 20.58
CA LYS A 160 32.96 36.19 19.14
C LYS A 160 33.56 34.83 18.76
N ARG A 161 34.45 34.27 19.60
CA ARG A 161 35.00 32.91 19.39
C ARG A 161 33.92 31.83 19.50
N SER A 162 33.00 31.97 20.44
CA SER A 162 31.87 31.04 20.60
C SER A 162 30.92 31.10 19.40
N GLU A 163 30.61 32.29 18.90
CA GLU A 163 29.76 32.47 17.73
C GLU A 163 30.38 31.86 16.46
N SER A 164 31.68 32.06 16.22
CA SER A 164 32.34 31.47 15.05
C SER A 164 32.45 29.94 15.17
N ALA A 165 32.69 29.42 16.37
CA ALA A 165 32.72 27.99 16.63
C ALA A 165 31.34 27.33 16.41
N THR A 166 30.27 27.94 16.88
CA THR A 166 28.89 27.45 16.67
C THR A 166 28.48 27.50 15.20
N ARG A 167 28.80 28.60 14.49
CA ARG A 167 28.59 28.67 13.03
C ARG A 167 29.39 27.61 12.27
N GLY A 168 30.64 27.36 12.67
CA GLY A 168 31.48 26.32 12.06
C GLY A 168 30.94 24.91 12.31
N TRP A 169 30.44 24.65 13.53
CA TRP A 169 29.79 23.39 13.87
C TRP A 169 28.47 23.18 13.11
N ALA A 170 27.64 24.20 12.99
CA ALA A 170 26.40 24.14 12.21
C ALA A 170 26.65 23.79 10.74
N LYS A 171 27.64 24.43 10.09
CA LYS A 171 28.02 24.10 8.71
C LYS A 171 28.51 22.67 8.54
N ARG A 172 29.29 22.15 9.52
CA ARG A 172 29.76 20.75 9.49
C ARG A 172 28.59 19.78 9.59
N LEU A 173 27.67 20.01 10.53
CA LEU A 173 26.46 19.20 10.69
C LEU A 173 25.60 19.19 9.41
N GLU A 174 25.43 20.34 8.78
CA GLU A 174 24.69 20.45 7.52
C GLU A 174 25.36 19.63 6.41
N SER A 175 26.70 19.71 6.29
CA SER A 175 27.44 18.92 5.32
C SER A 175 27.39 17.40 5.58
N GLU A 176 27.43 16.97 6.84
CA GLU A 176 27.30 15.57 7.23
C GLU A 176 25.88 15.04 6.96
N LEU A 177 24.87 15.85 7.25
CA LEU A 177 23.47 15.53 6.97
C LEU A 177 23.22 15.36 5.46
N ASP A 178 23.78 16.24 4.63
CA ASP A 178 23.66 16.15 3.18
C ASP A 178 24.43 14.96 2.61
N ALA A 179 25.63 14.66 3.12
CA ALA A 179 26.37 13.45 2.74
C ALA A 179 25.60 12.18 3.10
N SER A 180 24.96 12.15 4.27
CA SER A 180 24.10 11.05 4.71
C SER A 180 22.87 10.91 3.81
N ARG A 181 22.16 12.01 3.52
CA ARG A 181 21.01 12.02 2.59
C ARG A 181 21.36 11.53 1.19
N GLN A 182 22.51 11.94 0.65
CA GLN A 182 22.98 11.46 -0.65
C GLN A 182 23.25 9.95 -0.63
N THR A 183 23.85 9.44 0.45
CA THR A 183 24.09 8.00 0.60
C THR A 183 22.79 7.22 0.70
N THR A 184 21.84 7.68 1.52
CA THR A 184 20.50 7.07 1.65
C THR A 184 19.76 7.07 0.32
N SER A 185 19.75 8.18 -0.43
CA SER A 185 19.06 8.24 -1.72
C SER A 185 19.67 7.30 -2.77
N ARG A 186 21.00 7.12 -2.79
CA ARG A 186 21.67 6.12 -3.62
C ARG A 186 21.23 4.71 -3.26
N VAL A 187 21.24 4.35 -1.98
CA VAL A 187 20.80 3.03 -1.50
C VAL A 187 19.32 2.78 -1.84
N VAL A 188 18.44 3.76 -1.61
CA VAL A 188 17.01 3.66 -1.92
C VAL A 188 16.79 3.48 -3.42
N SER A 189 17.49 4.22 -4.27
CA SER A 189 17.34 4.11 -5.72
C SER A 189 17.85 2.76 -6.26
N LEU A 190 18.96 2.24 -5.72
CA LEU A 190 19.47 0.90 -6.04
C LEU A 190 18.48 -0.18 -5.57
N GLY A 191 17.96 -0.06 -4.35
CA GLY A 191 16.93 -0.95 -3.82
C GLY A 191 15.67 -0.96 -4.68
N ARG A 192 15.20 0.21 -5.13
CA ARG A 192 14.04 0.33 -6.03
C ARG A 192 14.29 -0.31 -7.39
N ARG A 193 15.49 -0.17 -7.97
CA ARG A 193 15.87 -0.82 -9.23
C ARG A 193 15.92 -2.34 -9.08
N TYR A 194 16.55 -2.83 -8.01
CA TYR A 194 16.62 -4.26 -7.71
C TYR A 194 15.23 -4.86 -7.50
N ALA A 195 14.38 -4.21 -6.68
CA ALA A 195 13.01 -4.65 -6.44
C ALA A 195 12.19 -4.69 -7.74
N LYS A 196 12.29 -3.66 -8.60
CA LYS A 196 11.61 -3.64 -9.90
C LYS A 196 12.08 -4.76 -10.82
N HIS A 197 13.38 -5.05 -10.85
CA HIS A 197 13.94 -6.13 -11.66
C HIS A 197 13.47 -7.51 -11.15
N LYS A 198 13.52 -7.73 -9.82
CA LYS A 198 13.04 -8.97 -9.19
C LYS A 198 11.55 -9.20 -9.44
N LEU A 199 10.72 -8.17 -9.30
CA LEU A 199 9.28 -8.25 -9.58
C LEU A 199 8.98 -8.56 -11.05
N ARG A 200 9.75 -7.98 -12.00
CA ARG A 200 9.60 -8.29 -13.43
C ARG A 200 9.99 -9.72 -13.75
N PHE A 201 11.08 -10.21 -13.15
CA PHE A 201 11.53 -11.58 -13.32
C PHE A 201 10.51 -12.58 -12.74
N GLN A 202 9.99 -12.31 -11.54
CA GLN A 202 8.93 -13.11 -10.93
C GLN A 202 7.67 -13.13 -11.78
N ARG A 203 7.16 -11.96 -12.20
CA ARG A 203 5.98 -11.90 -13.09
C ARG A 203 6.18 -12.70 -14.36
N LYS A 204 7.33 -12.58 -15.03
CA LYS A 204 7.59 -13.35 -16.26
C LYS A 204 7.60 -14.86 -16.00
N SER A 205 8.13 -15.29 -14.85
CA SER A 205 8.10 -16.70 -14.45
C SER A 205 6.69 -17.16 -14.10
N ASP A 206 5.91 -16.33 -13.42
CA ASP A 206 4.54 -16.65 -13.01
C ASP A 206 3.62 -16.69 -14.23
N ASP A 207 3.72 -15.73 -15.15
CA ASP A 207 2.98 -15.70 -16.42
C ASP A 207 3.28 -16.94 -17.25
N ALA A 208 4.55 -17.38 -17.34
CA ALA A 208 4.92 -18.61 -18.05
C ALA A 208 4.34 -19.87 -17.40
N ARG A 209 4.27 -19.92 -16.06
CA ARG A 209 3.64 -21.04 -15.32
C ARG A 209 2.14 -21.07 -15.53
N ILE A 210 1.49 -19.91 -15.49
CA ILE A 210 0.05 -19.76 -15.73
C ILE A 210 -0.28 -20.22 -17.15
N GLU A 211 0.48 -19.77 -18.15
CA GLU A 211 0.26 -20.17 -19.55
C GLU A 211 0.42 -21.68 -19.74
N SER A 212 1.46 -22.28 -19.15
CA SER A 212 1.67 -23.74 -19.18
C SER A 212 0.50 -24.50 -18.53
N ALA A 213 0.03 -24.03 -17.36
CA ALA A 213 -1.08 -24.66 -16.64
C ALA A 213 -2.40 -24.55 -17.40
N ILE A 214 -2.66 -23.42 -18.07
CA ILE A 214 -3.82 -23.24 -18.95
C ILE A 214 -3.74 -24.20 -20.14
N GLY A 215 -2.56 -24.35 -20.74
CA GLY A 215 -2.31 -25.31 -21.82
C GLY A 215 -2.61 -26.76 -21.41
N GLU A 216 -2.06 -27.20 -20.29
CA GLU A 216 -2.30 -28.55 -19.74
C GLU A 216 -3.78 -28.79 -19.40
N LEU A 217 -4.46 -27.79 -18.84
CA LEU A 217 -5.87 -27.88 -18.49
C LEU A 217 -6.75 -27.98 -19.74
N ASN A 218 -6.47 -27.17 -20.76
CA ASN A 218 -7.18 -27.22 -22.03
C ASN A 218 -6.99 -28.57 -22.74
N GLU A 219 -5.77 -29.11 -22.72
CA GLU A 219 -5.49 -30.42 -23.30
C GLU A 219 -6.21 -31.54 -22.54
N THR A 220 -6.17 -31.52 -21.21
CA THR A 220 -6.91 -32.47 -20.37
C THR A 220 -8.42 -32.39 -20.62
N ARG A 221 -8.96 -31.17 -20.75
CA ARG A 221 -10.38 -30.95 -21.08
C ARG A 221 -10.73 -31.54 -22.44
N ARG A 222 -9.88 -31.36 -23.46
CA ARG A 222 -10.08 -31.89 -24.81
C ARG A 222 -10.17 -33.42 -24.78
N VAL A 223 -9.20 -34.09 -24.15
CA VAL A 223 -9.18 -35.55 -23.99
C VAL A 223 -10.42 -36.05 -23.23
N TYR A 224 -10.82 -35.36 -22.16
CA TYR A 224 -12.00 -35.73 -21.39
C TYR A 224 -13.31 -35.56 -22.17
N MET A 225 -13.48 -34.47 -22.92
CA MET A 225 -14.66 -34.26 -23.76
C MET A 225 -14.77 -35.33 -24.87
N GLU A 226 -13.65 -35.70 -25.50
CA GLU A 226 -13.59 -36.77 -26.49
C GLU A 226 -13.94 -38.13 -25.87
N TYR A 227 -13.45 -38.41 -24.66
CA TYR A 227 -13.84 -39.58 -23.88
C TYR A 227 -15.36 -39.61 -23.62
N MET A 228 -15.94 -38.49 -23.16
CA MET A 228 -17.37 -38.43 -22.86
C MET A 228 -18.23 -38.60 -24.11
N ALA A 229 -17.86 -37.99 -25.23
CA ALA A 229 -18.58 -38.12 -26.49
C ALA A 229 -18.64 -39.58 -27.00
N LEU A 230 -17.59 -40.36 -26.77
CA LEU A 230 -17.49 -41.76 -27.24
C LEU A 230 -17.97 -42.78 -26.20
N SER A 231 -18.01 -42.43 -24.92
CA SER A 231 -18.54 -43.30 -23.86
C SER A 231 -20.04 -43.60 -24.01
N ALA A 232 -20.82 -42.62 -24.47
CA ALA A 232 -22.26 -42.79 -24.70
C ALA A 232 -22.55 -43.85 -25.78
N PRO A 233 -21.94 -43.80 -26.98
CA PRO A 233 -22.00 -44.88 -27.97
C PRO A 233 -21.61 -46.25 -27.43
N VAL A 234 -20.52 -46.36 -26.65
CA VAL A 234 -20.08 -47.64 -26.06
C VAL A 234 -21.19 -48.24 -25.18
N SER A 235 -21.74 -47.44 -24.27
CA SER A 235 -22.81 -47.90 -23.38
C SER A 235 -24.07 -48.35 -24.14
N TYR A 236 -24.42 -47.64 -25.21
CA TYR A 236 -25.54 -47.99 -26.07
C TYR A 236 -25.33 -49.34 -26.78
N TRP A 237 -24.16 -49.55 -27.40
CA TRP A 237 -23.87 -50.79 -28.12
C TRP A 237 -23.72 -51.99 -27.20
N GLN A 238 -23.15 -51.81 -26.00
CA GLN A 238 -23.13 -52.85 -24.97
C GLN A 238 -24.52 -53.25 -24.52
N ALA A 239 -25.41 -52.28 -24.28
CA ALA A 239 -26.80 -52.55 -23.93
C ALA A 239 -27.55 -53.27 -25.07
N LYS A 240 -27.29 -52.86 -26.31
CA LYS A 240 -27.87 -53.48 -27.51
C LYS A 240 -27.38 -54.93 -27.70
N ALA A 241 -26.08 -55.18 -27.54
CA ALA A 241 -25.49 -56.52 -27.57
C ALA A 241 -26.11 -57.43 -26.49
N ALA A 242 -26.28 -56.92 -25.26
CA ALA A 242 -26.92 -57.65 -24.18
C ALA A 242 -28.39 -58.01 -24.51
N SER A 243 -29.13 -57.09 -25.15
CA SER A 243 -30.49 -57.35 -25.61
C SER A 243 -30.55 -58.47 -26.66
N HIS A 244 -29.65 -58.44 -27.65
CA HIS A 244 -29.58 -59.47 -28.69
C HIS A 244 -29.14 -60.82 -28.11
N ARG A 245 -28.15 -60.88 -27.20
CA ARG A 245 -27.79 -62.12 -26.48
C ARG A 245 -28.94 -62.73 -25.69
N LYS A 246 -29.80 -61.90 -25.09
CA LYS A 246 -31.00 -62.38 -24.39
C LYS A 246 -32.02 -62.99 -25.36
N ARG A 247 -32.23 -62.37 -26.53
CA ARG A 247 -33.08 -62.89 -27.61
C ARG A 247 -32.51 -64.17 -28.20
N GLU A 248 -31.21 -64.21 -28.48
CA GLU A 248 -30.45 -65.39 -28.90
C GLU A 248 -30.66 -66.55 -27.91
N GLY A 249 -30.47 -66.32 -26.61
CA GLY A 249 -30.67 -67.34 -25.58
C GLY A 249 -32.11 -67.86 -25.54
N THR A 250 -33.10 -66.98 -25.75
CA THR A 250 -34.52 -67.35 -25.83
C THR A 250 -34.79 -68.20 -27.07
N LEU A 251 -34.31 -67.77 -28.24
CA LEU A 251 -34.46 -68.50 -29.49
C LEU A 251 -33.74 -69.84 -29.48
N LYS A 252 -32.56 -69.92 -28.85
CA LYS A 252 -31.85 -71.18 -28.62
C LYS A 252 -32.70 -72.16 -27.84
N ASN A 253 -33.33 -71.71 -26.75
CA ASN A 253 -34.22 -72.55 -25.96
C ASN A 253 -35.45 -72.98 -26.78
N VAL A 254 -36.05 -72.06 -27.54
CA VAL A 254 -37.16 -72.37 -28.45
C VAL A 254 -36.74 -73.39 -29.50
N ALA A 255 -35.55 -73.26 -30.10
CA ALA A 255 -35.01 -74.18 -31.10
C ALA A 255 -34.80 -75.58 -30.53
N ILE A 256 -34.24 -75.68 -29.32
CA ILE A 256 -34.05 -76.97 -28.62
C ILE A 256 -35.40 -77.62 -28.29
N CYS A 257 -36.33 -76.86 -27.71
CA CYS A 257 -37.68 -77.36 -27.41
C CYS A 257 -38.42 -77.78 -28.69
N TYR A 258 -38.30 -77.01 -29.77
CA TYR A 258 -38.89 -77.33 -31.06
C TYR A 258 -38.26 -78.60 -31.65
N ALA A 259 -36.93 -78.74 -31.64
CA ALA A 259 -36.26 -79.93 -32.17
C ALA A 259 -36.68 -81.21 -31.43
N LEU A 260 -36.75 -81.16 -30.10
CA LEU A 260 -37.22 -82.28 -29.28
C LEU A 260 -38.70 -82.58 -29.50
N GLY A 261 -39.56 -81.56 -29.46
CA GLY A 261 -41.01 -81.71 -29.61
C GLY A 261 -41.42 -82.13 -31.02
N ALA A 262 -40.91 -81.45 -32.06
CA ALA A 262 -41.18 -81.75 -33.45
C ALA A 262 -40.66 -83.15 -33.84
N GLY A 263 -39.51 -83.58 -33.29
CA GLY A 263 -39.01 -84.94 -33.49
C GLY A 263 -40.00 -85.99 -32.99
N ILE A 264 -40.51 -85.83 -31.77
CA ILE A 264 -41.53 -86.73 -31.19
C ILE A 264 -42.81 -86.68 -32.03
N VAL A 265 -43.30 -85.49 -32.38
CA VAL A 265 -44.53 -85.31 -33.16
C VAL A 265 -44.42 -85.97 -34.54
N VAL A 266 -43.28 -85.80 -35.24
CA VAL A 266 -43.05 -86.43 -36.55
C VAL A 266 -43.04 -87.96 -36.43
N VAL A 267 -42.35 -88.52 -35.43
CA VAL A 267 -42.31 -89.97 -35.21
C VAL A 267 -43.71 -90.53 -34.93
N VAL A 268 -44.48 -89.87 -34.05
CA VAL A 268 -45.85 -90.28 -33.72
C VAL A 268 -46.78 -90.14 -34.93
N ALA A 269 -46.70 -89.01 -35.65
CA ALA A 269 -47.52 -88.77 -36.84
C ALA A 269 -47.25 -89.78 -37.94
N LEU A 270 -45.97 -90.09 -38.21
CA LEU A 270 -45.59 -91.12 -39.19
C LEU A 270 -46.03 -92.52 -38.73
N PHE A 271 -45.93 -92.85 -37.45
CA PHE A 271 -46.43 -94.11 -36.91
C PHE A 271 -47.95 -94.25 -37.04
N CYS A 272 -48.71 -93.20 -36.71
CA CYS A 272 -50.16 -93.16 -36.89
C CYS A 272 -50.54 -93.25 -38.36
N LEU A 273 -49.89 -92.49 -39.25
CA LEU A 273 -50.10 -92.56 -40.70
C LEU A 273 -49.81 -93.96 -41.23
N ALA A 274 -48.73 -94.61 -40.78
CA ALA A 274 -48.39 -95.98 -41.17
C ALA A 274 -49.46 -96.99 -40.70
N LYS A 275 -49.98 -96.84 -39.47
CA LYS A 275 -51.08 -97.66 -38.95
C LYS A 275 -52.36 -97.49 -39.79
N PHE A 276 -52.77 -96.26 -40.06
CA PHE A 276 -53.96 -95.96 -40.88
C PHE A 276 -53.79 -96.43 -42.32
N ALA A 277 -52.60 -96.25 -42.90
CA ALA A 277 -52.27 -96.73 -44.24
C ALA A 277 -52.35 -98.26 -44.34
N LEU A 278 -51.83 -98.99 -43.34
CA LEU A 278 -51.88 -100.45 -43.31
C LEU A 278 -53.30 -100.99 -43.09
N GLN A 279 -54.11 -100.31 -42.28
CA GLN A 279 -55.52 -100.65 -42.07
C GLN A 279 -56.39 -100.35 -43.30
N ALA A 280 -56.10 -99.26 -44.03
CA ALA A 280 -56.75 -98.98 -45.30
C ALA A 280 -56.35 -100.02 -46.37
N ALA A 281 -55.08 -100.43 -46.40
CA ALA A 281 -54.57 -101.44 -47.33
C ALA A 281 -55.25 -102.82 -47.20
N SER A 282 -55.71 -103.20 -46.01
CA SER A 282 -56.33 -104.51 -45.75
C SER A 282 -57.80 -104.65 -46.16
N GLN A 283 -58.49 -103.55 -46.52
CA GLN A 283 -59.91 -103.54 -46.93
C GLN A 283 -60.12 -103.41 -48.46
N GLU A 284 -59.25 -103.97 -49.30
CA GLU A 284 -59.25 -103.82 -50.78
C GLU A 284 -58.89 -102.40 -51.27
N ALA A 285 -57.78 -101.82 -50.79
CA ALA A 285 -57.35 -100.51 -51.27
C ALA A 285 -56.50 -100.57 -52.56
N HIS A 286 -56.87 -99.73 -53.52
CA HIS A 286 -56.02 -99.36 -54.65
C HIS A 286 -54.71 -98.70 -54.17
N THR A 287 -53.60 -98.94 -54.88
CA THR A 287 -52.26 -98.34 -54.64
C THR A 287 -52.29 -96.82 -54.47
N SER A 288 -53.29 -96.14 -55.06
CA SER A 288 -53.53 -94.70 -54.92
C SER A 288 -53.73 -94.24 -53.47
N VAL A 289 -54.37 -95.04 -52.60
CA VAL A 289 -54.65 -94.65 -51.21
C VAL A 289 -53.37 -94.62 -50.36
N LEU A 290 -52.47 -95.59 -50.56
CA LEU A 290 -51.15 -95.62 -49.91
C LEU A 290 -50.29 -94.43 -50.31
N LEU A 291 -50.34 -94.02 -51.58
CA LEU A 291 -49.62 -92.84 -52.08
C LEU A 291 -50.11 -91.53 -51.46
N ILE A 292 -51.42 -91.40 -51.16
CA ILE A 292 -51.96 -90.22 -50.48
C ILE A 292 -51.40 -90.10 -49.06
N TYR A 293 -51.40 -91.19 -48.28
CA TYR A 293 -50.84 -91.18 -46.92
C TYR A 293 -49.33 -90.94 -46.89
N ALA A 294 -48.58 -91.51 -47.85
CA ALA A 294 -47.16 -91.23 -48.01
C ALA A 294 -46.91 -89.74 -48.37
N GLY A 295 -47.73 -89.17 -49.28
CA GLY A 295 -47.68 -87.76 -49.64
C GLY A 295 -47.93 -86.83 -48.45
N ILE A 296 -48.92 -87.14 -47.60
CA ILE A 296 -49.20 -86.39 -46.37
C ILE A 296 -48.00 -86.44 -45.41
N GLY A 297 -47.37 -87.62 -45.25
CA GLY A 297 -46.16 -87.76 -44.43
C GLY A 297 -44.99 -86.90 -44.92
N VAL A 298 -44.76 -86.86 -46.24
CA VAL A 298 -43.75 -86.00 -46.85
C VAL A 298 -44.06 -84.52 -46.58
N VAL A 299 -45.29 -84.07 -46.79
CA VAL A 299 -45.67 -82.68 -46.53
C VAL A 299 -45.45 -82.27 -45.07
N ILE A 300 -45.85 -83.12 -44.10
CA ILE A 300 -45.67 -82.84 -42.66
C ILE A 300 -44.19 -82.71 -42.31
N THR A 301 -43.37 -83.66 -42.77
CA THR A 301 -41.91 -83.63 -42.50
C THR A 301 -41.22 -82.44 -43.17
N THR A 302 -41.63 -82.09 -44.39
CA THR A 302 -41.15 -80.90 -45.10
C THR A 302 -41.47 -79.61 -44.35
N ILE A 303 -42.73 -79.42 -43.93
CA ILE A 303 -43.15 -78.22 -43.20
C ILE A 303 -42.41 -78.13 -41.86
N GLY A 304 -42.29 -79.26 -41.14
CA GLY A 304 -41.56 -79.32 -39.87
C GLY A 304 -40.08 -78.92 -40.02
N PHE A 305 -39.42 -79.41 -41.07
CA PHE A 305 -38.05 -79.03 -41.39
C PHE A 305 -37.94 -77.55 -41.78
N TRP A 306 -38.88 -77.03 -42.56
CA TRP A 306 -38.91 -75.62 -42.95
C TRP A 306 -39.05 -74.69 -41.75
N ILE A 307 -39.97 -74.98 -40.82
CA ILE A 307 -40.11 -74.22 -39.57
C ILE A 307 -38.82 -74.28 -38.74
N GLY A 308 -38.21 -75.47 -38.61
CA GLY A 308 -36.93 -75.62 -37.90
C GLY A 308 -35.81 -74.77 -38.53
N ARG A 309 -35.76 -74.72 -39.86
CA ARG A 309 -34.81 -73.85 -40.60
C ARG A 309 -35.04 -72.38 -40.30
N VAL A 310 -36.29 -71.90 -40.25
CA VAL A 310 -36.64 -70.51 -39.92
C VAL A 310 -36.17 -70.17 -38.50
N ILE A 311 -36.44 -71.05 -37.52
CA ILE A 311 -36.03 -70.83 -36.13
C ILE A 311 -34.49 -70.75 -36.01
N THR A 312 -33.76 -71.67 -36.67
CA THR A 312 -32.29 -71.66 -36.66
C THR A 312 -31.73 -70.39 -37.32
N ARG A 313 -32.33 -69.91 -38.42
CA ARG A 313 -31.94 -68.64 -39.05
C ARG A 313 -32.17 -67.44 -38.16
N LEU A 314 -33.32 -67.38 -37.46
CA LEU A 314 -33.61 -66.34 -36.47
C LEU A 314 -32.60 -66.35 -35.33
N TYR A 315 -32.25 -67.54 -34.82
CA TYR A 315 -31.20 -67.68 -33.80
C TYR A 315 -29.85 -67.16 -34.30
N LEU A 316 -29.43 -67.57 -35.50
CA LEU A 316 -28.15 -67.13 -36.07
C LEU A 316 -28.12 -65.61 -36.32
N SER A 317 -29.23 -65.01 -36.76
CA SER A 317 -29.33 -63.56 -36.93
C SER A 317 -29.15 -62.81 -35.61
N GLU A 318 -29.87 -63.19 -34.55
CA GLU A 318 -29.69 -62.55 -33.24
C GLU A 318 -28.28 -62.73 -32.68
N ALA A 319 -27.67 -63.90 -32.88
CA ALA A 319 -26.28 -64.16 -32.50
C ALA A 319 -25.29 -63.25 -33.28
N HIS A 320 -25.48 -63.12 -34.59
CA HIS A 320 -24.66 -62.23 -35.43
C HIS A 320 -24.83 -60.75 -35.03
N LEU A 321 -26.06 -60.30 -34.78
CA LEU A 321 -26.36 -58.95 -34.30
C LEU A 321 -25.72 -58.65 -32.93
N ALA A 322 -25.71 -59.64 -32.04
CA ALA A 322 -25.06 -59.53 -30.73
C ALA A 322 -23.54 -59.36 -30.87
N VAL A 323 -22.90 -60.18 -31.70
CA VAL A 323 -21.46 -60.11 -31.97
C VAL A 323 -21.09 -58.80 -32.67
N ASP A 324 -21.83 -58.38 -33.71
CA ASP A 324 -21.58 -57.12 -34.42
C ASP A 324 -21.68 -55.90 -33.47
N ALA A 325 -22.66 -55.90 -32.55
CA ALA A 325 -22.78 -54.85 -31.54
C ALA A 325 -21.62 -54.85 -30.51
N GLU A 326 -21.15 -56.03 -30.11
CA GLU A 326 -20.02 -56.19 -29.19
C GLU A 326 -18.68 -55.79 -29.84
N GLU A 327 -18.48 -56.15 -31.12
CA GLU A 327 -17.32 -55.73 -31.91
C GLU A 327 -17.27 -54.21 -32.03
N ARG A 328 -18.40 -53.54 -32.31
CA ARG A 328 -18.48 -52.07 -32.33
C ARG A 328 -18.12 -51.45 -30.99
N ALA A 329 -18.66 -51.98 -29.89
CA ALA A 329 -18.33 -51.49 -28.55
C ALA A 329 -16.83 -51.66 -28.24
N THR A 330 -16.27 -52.81 -28.59
CA THR A 330 -14.85 -53.14 -28.36
C THR A 330 -13.92 -52.26 -29.19
N MET A 331 -14.24 -51.99 -30.46
CA MET A 331 -13.47 -51.07 -31.31
C MET A 331 -13.42 -49.66 -30.71
N VAL A 332 -14.57 -49.10 -30.30
CA VAL A 332 -14.62 -47.76 -29.69
C VAL A 332 -13.86 -47.73 -28.36
N GLN A 333 -14.01 -48.77 -27.53
CA GLN A 333 -13.30 -48.87 -26.26
C GLN A 333 -11.77 -48.97 -26.45
N THR A 334 -11.33 -49.68 -27.49
CA THR A 334 -9.91 -49.80 -27.85
C THR A 334 -9.36 -48.44 -28.31
N TYR A 335 -10.11 -47.72 -29.14
CA TYR A 335 -9.75 -46.35 -29.54
C TYR A 335 -9.68 -45.39 -28.35
N LEU A 336 -10.64 -45.47 -27.41
CA LEU A 336 -10.61 -44.70 -26.17
C LEU A 336 -9.37 -45.01 -25.33
N ALA A 337 -8.98 -46.28 -25.23
CA ALA A 337 -7.77 -46.69 -24.52
C ALA A 337 -6.50 -46.13 -25.19
N LEU A 338 -6.42 -46.17 -26.53
CA LEU A 338 -5.31 -45.61 -27.30
C LEU A 338 -5.24 -44.07 -27.22
N THR A 339 -6.39 -43.40 -27.17
CA THR A 339 -6.48 -41.94 -27.02
C THR A 339 -5.96 -41.51 -25.65
N ASN A 340 -6.24 -42.27 -24.60
CA ASN A 340 -5.78 -41.97 -23.24
C ASN A 340 -4.25 -42.07 -23.11
N VAL A 341 -3.58 -42.90 -23.92
CA VAL A 341 -2.12 -43.01 -23.96
C VAL A 341 -1.47 -42.15 -25.07
N ASN A 342 -2.22 -41.23 -25.69
CA ASN A 342 -1.78 -40.39 -26.82
C ASN A 342 -1.23 -41.17 -28.03
N GLN A 343 -1.69 -42.40 -28.25
CA GLN A 343 -1.28 -43.25 -29.38
C GLN A 343 -2.34 -43.31 -30.50
N ALA A 344 -3.50 -42.68 -30.31
CA ALA A 344 -4.56 -42.66 -31.32
C ALA A 344 -4.37 -41.52 -32.32
N SER A 345 -4.47 -41.84 -33.62
CA SER A 345 -4.43 -40.88 -34.72
C SER A 345 -5.84 -40.45 -35.16
N ALA A 346 -5.91 -39.39 -35.98
CA ALA A 346 -7.16 -38.97 -36.63
C ALA A 346 -7.68 -40.00 -37.66
N GLU A 347 -6.78 -40.81 -38.22
CA GLU A 347 -7.13 -41.91 -39.12
C GLU A 347 -7.85 -43.03 -38.34
N ASP A 348 -7.36 -43.37 -37.15
CA ASP A 348 -8.00 -44.37 -36.27
C ASP A 348 -9.43 -43.95 -35.88
N ARG A 349 -9.63 -42.65 -35.63
CA ARG A 349 -10.97 -42.10 -35.35
C ARG A 349 -11.92 -42.33 -36.52
N THR A 350 -11.43 -42.16 -37.75
CA THR A 350 -12.24 -42.33 -38.97
C THR A 350 -12.61 -43.80 -39.16
N ILE A 351 -11.69 -44.73 -38.89
CA ILE A 351 -11.93 -46.18 -38.92
C ILE A 351 -13.02 -46.58 -37.93
N VAL A 352 -12.93 -46.10 -36.69
CA VAL A 352 -13.89 -46.41 -35.61
C VAL A 352 -15.28 -45.82 -35.90
N LEU A 353 -15.34 -44.60 -36.45
CA LEU A 353 -16.61 -44.00 -36.85
C LEU A 353 -17.23 -44.73 -38.05
N ALA A 354 -16.42 -45.13 -39.03
CA ALA A 354 -16.90 -45.90 -40.17
C ALA A 354 -17.49 -47.25 -39.76
N SER A 355 -16.87 -47.94 -38.79
CA SER A 355 -17.41 -49.21 -38.26
C SER A 355 -18.69 -49.01 -37.45
N LEU A 356 -18.79 -47.91 -36.68
CA LEU A 356 -20.00 -47.54 -35.94
C LEU A 356 -21.22 -47.29 -36.85
N PHE A 357 -21.01 -46.62 -37.98
CA PHE A 357 -22.08 -46.27 -38.93
C PHE A 357 -22.38 -47.34 -39.99
N ARG A 358 -21.63 -48.45 -40.01
CA ARG A 358 -21.88 -49.52 -40.98
C ARG A 358 -23.28 -50.11 -40.75
N PRO A 359 -24.13 -50.26 -41.78
CA PRO A 359 -25.37 -51.00 -41.66
C PRO A 359 -25.08 -52.46 -41.34
N THR A 360 -25.81 -53.06 -40.40
CA THR A 360 -25.70 -54.49 -40.10
C THR A 360 -26.49 -55.27 -41.15
N GLU A 361 -25.84 -56.19 -41.85
CA GLU A 361 -26.53 -57.07 -42.78
C GLU A 361 -27.20 -58.22 -42.02
N ASP A 362 -28.51 -58.10 -41.76
CA ASP A 362 -29.31 -59.24 -41.32
C ASP A 362 -29.68 -60.08 -42.55
N GLY A 363 -28.98 -61.19 -42.75
CA GLY A 363 -29.15 -62.12 -43.88
C GLY A 363 -30.52 -62.80 -43.99
N ILE A 364 -31.52 -62.38 -43.20
CA ILE A 364 -32.87 -62.96 -43.15
C ILE A 364 -33.74 -62.54 -44.35
N VAL A 365 -33.62 -61.30 -44.85
CA VAL A 365 -34.60 -60.74 -45.79
C VAL A 365 -34.39 -61.21 -47.24
N LYS A 366 -33.22 -61.76 -47.60
CA LYS A 366 -32.91 -62.11 -49.00
C LYS A 366 -33.32 -63.52 -49.42
N ASP A 367 -33.66 -64.41 -48.49
CA ASP A 367 -33.60 -65.86 -48.75
C ASP A 367 -34.86 -66.63 -48.28
N ASP A 368 -36.00 -65.94 -48.19
CA ASP A 368 -37.30 -66.44 -47.72
C ASP A 368 -38.14 -67.15 -48.82
N GLY A 369 -37.49 -67.55 -49.92
CA GLY A 369 -38.10 -68.43 -50.91
C GLY A 369 -38.50 -69.76 -50.27
N ALA A 370 -39.81 -70.02 -50.16
CA ALA A 370 -40.33 -71.32 -49.78
C ALA A 370 -39.69 -72.42 -50.65
N PRO A 371 -39.42 -73.63 -50.11
CA PRO A 371 -38.84 -74.69 -50.91
C PRO A 371 -39.77 -75.03 -52.09
N ASP A 372 -39.22 -75.03 -53.31
CA ASP A 372 -39.94 -75.28 -54.57
C ASP A 372 -40.54 -76.70 -54.62
N PHE A 373 -41.67 -76.90 -53.96
CA PHE A 373 -42.47 -78.13 -54.04
C PHE A 373 -43.62 -78.03 -55.06
N SER A 374 -43.58 -77.07 -55.98
CA SER A 374 -44.59 -77.03 -57.04
C SER A 374 -44.38 -78.22 -57.99
N ALA A 375 -45.47 -78.86 -58.42
CA ALA A 375 -45.43 -79.98 -59.36
C ALA A 375 -44.65 -79.64 -60.66
N ALA A 376 -44.60 -78.35 -61.02
CA ALA A 376 -43.81 -77.84 -62.14
C ALA A 376 -42.29 -77.91 -61.90
N GLY A 377 -41.81 -77.74 -60.66
CA GLY A 377 -40.39 -77.81 -60.30
C GLY A 377 -39.83 -79.23 -60.30
N VAL A 378 -40.66 -80.24 -60.01
CA VAL A 378 -40.29 -81.65 -60.12
C VAL A 378 -40.32 -82.11 -61.58
N LEU A 379 -41.32 -81.70 -62.35
CA LEU A 379 -41.43 -82.02 -63.79
C LEU A 379 -40.30 -81.40 -64.64
N SER A 380 -39.85 -80.18 -64.31
CA SER A 380 -38.76 -79.53 -65.06
C SER A 380 -37.41 -80.24 -64.91
N ARG A 381 -37.15 -80.87 -63.75
CA ARG A 381 -35.94 -81.66 -63.50
C ARG A 381 -35.96 -83.03 -64.18
N PHE A 382 -37.14 -83.63 -64.36
CA PHE A 382 -37.28 -84.84 -65.18
C PHE A 382 -37.17 -84.54 -66.68
N SER A 383 -37.62 -83.37 -67.14
CA SER A 383 -37.48 -82.93 -68.54
C SER A 383 -36.02 -82.60 -68.93
N THR A 384 -35.16 -82.21 -67.99
CA THR A 384 -33.75 -81.85 -68.28
C THR A 384 -32.79 -83.04 -68.20
N SER A 385 -33.23 -84.20 -67.71
CA SER A 385 -32.43 -85.42 -67.64
C SER A 385 -32.56 -86.34 -68.88
N GLY A 386 -33.39 -85.97 -69.86
CA GLY A 386 -33.66 -86.78 -71.07
C GLY A 386 -32.98 -86.30 -72.36
N GLY A 387 -32.12 -85.30 -72.32
CA GLY A 387 -31.38 -84.78 -73.48
C GLY A 387 -29.88 -84.97 -73.29
N GLY A 388 -29.39 -86.15 -73.64
CA GLY A 388 -27.98 -86.39 -73.93
C GLY A 388 -27.64 -85.97 -75.35
#